data_AF-A0A4Q9KAN0-F1
#
_entry.id   AF-A0A4Q9KAN0-F1
#
_cell.length_a   1.000
_cell.length_b   1.000
_cell.length_c   1.000
_cell.angle_alpha   90.00
_cell.angle_beta   90.00
_cell.angle_gamma   90.00
#
_symmetry.space_group_name_H-M   'P 1'
#
loop_
_entity.id
_entity.type
_entity.pdbx_description
1 polymer ?
#
loop_
_entity_poly.entity_id
_entity_poly.type
_entity_poly.pdbx_seq_one_letter_code
_entity_poly.pdbx_strand_id
1 'polypeptide(L)'
;MDQPTPTATALAGARSLLASIDHAGRRRLDAEARLGLVSEVVALGRQVEALRVVLIAEADRAKAAETARGTSMKTLLAVSSKVTAAEAASWVYGGQEVTAHPLVAQ
;
A
#
# COMPACT_ATOMS: atom_id res chain seq x y z
N MET A 1 21.58 5.45 14.18
CA MET A 1 20.14 5.22 13.94
C MET A 1 19.79 6.03 12.72
N ASP A 2 19.51 5.38 11.59
CA ASP A 2 19.12 6.11 10.39
C ASP A 2 17.76 6.76 10.63
N GLN A 3 17.67 8.05 10.34
CA GLN A 3 16.44 8.82 10.46
C GLN A 3 15.39 8.22 9.51
N PRO A 4 14.14 8.00 9.95
CA PRO A 4 13.11 7.45 9.08
C PRO A 4 12.92 8.36 7.86
N THR A 5 12.85 7.76 6.67
CA THR A 5 12.59 8.51 5.44
C THR A 5 11.23 9.22 5.52
N PRO A 6 10.99 10.30 4.75
CA PRO A 6 9.69 10.95 4.69
C PRO A 6 8.56 9.96 4.38
N THR A 7 8.78 9.03 3.44
CA THR A 7 7.81 7.97 3.09
C THR A 7 7.55 7.01 4.26
N ALA A 8 8.59 6.60 5.00
CA ALA A 8 8.42 5.75 6.18
C ALA A 8 7.62 6.47 7.29
N THR A 9 7.87 7.77 7.48
CA THR A 9 7.14 8.61 8.42
C THR A 9 5.67 8.75 8.02
N ALA A 10 5.37 8.95 6.74
CA ALA A 10 4.00 9.02 6.23
C ALA A 10 3.24 7.70 6.43
N LEU A 11 3.85 6.55 6.14
CA LEU A 11 3.24 5.23 6.36
C LEU A 11 2.95 4.96 7.85
N ALA A 12 3.87 5.36 8.74
CA ALA A 12 3.66 5.26 10.18
C ALA A 12 2.50 6.15 10.66
N GLY A 13 2.45 7.40 10.17
CA GLY A 13 1.34 8.33 10.44
C GLY A 13 -0.01 7.79 9.99
N ALA A 14 -0.08 7.25 8.76
CA ALA A 14 -1.31 6.64 8.24
C ALA A 14 -1.79 5.46 9.12
N ARG A 15 -0.88 4.57 9.56
CA ARG A 15 -1.23 3.48 10.49
C ARG A 15 -1.75 4.00 11.83
N SER A 16 -1.13 5.05 12.36
CA SER A 16 -1.58 5.68 13.60
C SER A 16 -2.98 6.27 13.48
N LEU A 17 -3.27 6.95 12.36
CA LEU A 17 -4.61 7.49 12.09
C LEU A 17 -5.65 6.38 11.99
N LEU A 18 -5.35 5.31 11.25
CA LEU A 18 -6.25 4.14 11.16
C LEU A 18 -6.50 3.49 12.53
N ALA A 19 -5.49 3.42 13.39
CA ALA A 19 -5.62 2.89 14.75
C ALA A 19 -6.47 3.79 15.67
N SER A 20 -6.55 5.09 15.38
CA SER A 20 -7.33 6.07 16.16
C SER A 20 -8.81 6.17 15.76
N ILE A 21 -9.26 5.39 14.78
CA ILE A 21 -10.63 5.49 14.27
C ILE A 21 -11.65 5.14 15.36
N ASP A 22 -12.60 6.05 15.63
CA ASP A 22 -13.74 5.77 16.51
C ASP A 22 -14.75 4.85 15.80
N HIS A 23 -14.78 3.58 16.23
CA HIS A 23 -15.72 2.58 15.73
C HIS A 23 -17.13 2.72 16.33
N ALA A 24 -17.25 3.24 17.55
CA ALA A 24 -18.52 3.38 18.24
C ALA A 24 -19.32 4.57 17.69
N GLY A 25 -18.65 5.69 17.41
CA GLY A 25 -19.24 6.89 16.82
C GLY A 25 -19.95 6.62 15.49
N ARG A 26 -19.45 5.68 14.67
CA ARG A 26 -20.05 5.33 13.37
C ARG A 26 -21.47 4.76 13.46
N ARG A 27 -21.90 4.26 14.62
CA ARG A 27 -23.27 3.74 14.80
C ARG A 27 -24.33 4.85 14.73
N ARG A 28 -23.94 6.09 15.04
CA ARG A 28 -24.83 7.27 15.10
C ARG A 28 -24.95 8.02 13.77
N LEU A 29 -24.21 7.60 12.74
CA LEU A 29 -24.24 8.22 11.42
C LEU A 29 -25.53 7.88 10.66
N ASP A 30 -26.08 8.88 9.99
CA ASP A 30 -27.16 8.71 9.02
C ASP A 30 -26.67 8.05 7.73
N ALA A 31 -27.60 7.79 6.80
CA ALA A 31 -27.30 7.09 5.55
C ALA A 31 -26.35 7.88 4.64
N GLU A 32 -26.54 9.20 4.53
CA GLU A 32 -25.73 10.06 3.65
C GLU A 32 -24.29 10.13 4.14
N ALA A 33 -24.08 10.36 5.44
CA ALA A 33 -22.76 10.39 6.04
C ALA A 33 -22.04 9.05 5.88
N ARG A 34 -22.76 7.92 5.94
CA ARG A 34 -22.17 6.59 5.69
C ARG A 34 -21.70 6.44 4.25
N LEU A 35 -22.51 6.86 3.27
CA LEU A 35 -22.14 6.79 1.86
C LEU A 35 -20.95 7.71 1.54
N GLY A 36 -20.91 8.91 2.13
CA GLY A 36 -19.75 9.80 2.05
C GLY A 36 -18.46 9.12 2.52
N LEU A 37 -18.49 8.49 3.70
CA LEU A 37 -17.32 7.75 4.21
C LEU A 37 -16.92 6.57 3.32
N VAL A 38 -17.88 5.89 2.68
CA VAL A 38 -17.58 4.81 1.71
C VAL A 38 -16.85 5.36 0.49
N SER A 39 -17.32 6.49 -0.07
CA SER A 39 -16.67 7.14 -1.21
C SER A 39 -15.22 7.52 -0.90
N GLU A 40 -15.01 8.17 0.26
CA GLU A 40 -13.68 8.61 0.72
C GLU A 40 -12.73 7.43 0.94
N VAL A 41 -13.18 6.36 1.62
CA VAL A 41 -12.31 5.21 1.88
C VAL A 41 -11.98 4.42 0.60
N VAL A 42 -12.88 4.41 -0.38
CA VAL A 42 -12.60 3.81 -1.70
C VAL A 42 -11.52 4.61 -2.43
N ALA A 43 -11.60 5.95 -2.44
CA ALA A 43 -10.58 6.81 -3.04
C ALA A 43 -9.22 6.65 -2.34
N LEU A 44 -9.20 6.69 -1.01
CA LEU A 44 -8.00 6.47 -0.20
C LEU A 44 -7.40 5.08 -0.45
N GLY A 45 -8.25 4.04 -0.50
CA GLY A 45 -7.82 2.66 -0.78
C GLY A 45 -7.08 2.54 -2.12
N ARG A 46 -7.56 3.24 -3.17
CA ARG A 46 -6.89 3.28 -4.47
C ARG A 46 -5.51 3.96 -4.41
N GLN A 47 -5.38 5.05 -3.65
CA GLN A 47 -4.09 5.73 -3.47
C GLN A 47 -3.08 4.85 -2.72
N VAL A 48 -3.52 4.16 -1.67
CA VAL A 48 -2.68 3.22 -0.91
C VAL A 48 -2.27 2.03 -1.78
N GLU A 49 -3.18 1.53 -2.61
CA GLU A 49 -2.90 0.47 -3.58
C GLU A 49 -1.83 0.89 -4.59
N ALA A 50 -1.98 2.06 -5.20
CA ALA A 50 -1.01 2.60 -6.14
C ALA A 50 0.38 2.77 -5.48
N LEU A 51 0.42 3.31 -4.26
CA LEU A 51 1.67 3.45 -3.51
C LEU A 51 2.32 2.08 -3.22
N ARG A 52 1.53 1.07 -2.84
CA ARG A 52 2.04 -0.30 -2.63
C ARG A 52 2.72 -0.83 -3.88
N VAL A 53 2.04 -0.71 -5.02
CA VAL A 53 2.51 -1.19 -6.32
C VAL A 53 3.82 -0.50 -6.72
N VAL A 54 3.92 0.82 -6.53
CA VAL A 54 5.15 1.59 -6.80
C VAL A 54 6.31 1.13 -5.91
N LEU A 55 6.10 1.06 -4.59
CA LEU A 55 7.17 0.69 -3.65
C LEU A 55 7.69 -0.73 -3.86
N ILE A 56 6.81 -1.67 -4.24
CA ILE A 56 7.22 -3.03 -4.61
C ILE A 56 8.09 -3.00 -5.87
N ALA A 57 7.66 -2.28 -6.91
CA ALA A 57 8.41 -2.18 -8.16
C ALA A 57 9.78 -1.51 -8.00
N GLU A 58 9.85 -0.45 -7.20
CA GLU A 58 11.12 0.22 -6.87
C GLU A 58 12.07 -0.72 -6.14
N ALA A 59 11.57 -1.45 -5.14
CA ALA A 59 12.37 -2.40 -4.38
C ALA A 59 12.81 -3.62 -5.21
N ASP A 60 11.95 -4.11 -6.11
CA ASP A 60 12.27 -5.18 -7.06
C ASP A 60 13.33 -4.73 -8.08
N ARG A 61 13.17 -3.54 -8.69
CA ARG A 61 14.16 -2.94 -9.60
C ARG A 61 15.53 -2.77 -8.91
N ALA A 62 15.52 -2.42 -7.63
CA ALA A 62 16.73 -2.27 -6.83
C ALA A 62 17.33 -3.61 -6.34
N LYS A 63 16.72 -4.76 -6.65
CA LYS A 63 17.09 -6.08 -6.12
C LYS A 63 17.23 -6.08 -4.59
N ALA A 64 16.35 -5.34 -3.93
CA ALA A 64 16.46 -5.08 -2.50
C ALA A 64 16.22 -6.34 -1.66
N ALA A 65 15.30 -7.21 -2.10
CA ALA A 65 15.02 -8.47 -1.43
C ALA A 65 16.20 -9.45 -1.55
N GLU A 66 16.83 -9.55 -2.73
CA GLU A 66 18.00 -10.39 -2.94
C GLU A 66 19.15 -9.90 -2.08
N THR A 67 19.39 -8.58 -2.09
CA THR A 67 20.51 -7.95 -1.38
C THR A 67 20.35 -8.07 0.14
N ALA A 68 19.16 -7.77 0.68
CA ALA A 68 18.94 -7.72 2.12
C ALA A 68 18.60 -9.09 2.74
N ARG A 69 17.99 -10.00 1.97
CA ARG A 69 17.38 -11.23 2.49
C ARG A 69 17.74 -12.50 1.69
N GLY A 70 18.51 -12.39 0.61
CA GLY A 70 18.93 -13.55 -0.20
C GLY A 70 17.78 -14.25 -0.92
N THR A 71 16.65 -13.56 -1.16
CA THR A 71 15.46 -14.14 -1.79
C THR A 71 14.81 -13.16 -2.77
N SER A 72 13.99 -13.66 -3.69
CA SER A 72 13.27 -12.80 -4.64
C SER A 72 12.18 -11.98 -3.95
N MET A 73 11.85 -10.81 -4.50
CA MET A 73 10.73 -9.98 -4.02
C MET A 73 9.40 -10.76 -3.99
N LYS A 74 9.14 -11.56 -5.04
CA LYS A 74 7.96 -12.44 -5.13
C LYS A 74 7.87 -13.41 -3.96
N THR A 75 8.96 -14.10 -3.63
CA THR A 75 9.03 -15.04 -2.51
C THR A 75 8.83 -14.33 -1.18
N LEU A 76 9.46 -13.17 -1.00
CA LEU A 76 9.33 -12.36 0.20
C LEU A 76 7.88 -11.91 0.44
N LEU A 77 7.18 -11.44 -0.60
CA LEU A 77 5.79 -10.99 -0.51
C LEU A 77 4.82 -12.14 -0.20
N ALA A 78 4.99 -13.29 -0.86
CA ALA A 78 4.16 -14.47 -0.62
C ALA A 78 4.23 -14.96 0.83
N VAL A 79 5.40 -14.87 1.47
CA VAL A 79 5.59 -15.28 2.87
C VAL A 79 5.11 -14.21 3.86
N SER A 80 5.37 -12.92 3.58
CA SER A 80 5.13 -11.84 4.54
C SER A 80 3.70 -11.32 4.57
N SER A 81 2.99 -11.35 3.44
CA SER A 81 1.74 -10.59 3.27
C SER A 81 0.48 -11.42 3.46
N LYS A 82 0.59 -12.72 3.79
CA LYS A 82 -0.55 -13.68 3.80
C LYS A 82 -1.43 -13.59 2.55
N VAL A 83 -0.82 -13.25 1.42
CA VAL A 83 -1.49 -13.17 0.12
C VAL A 83 -1.09 -14.35 -0.72
N THR A 84 -1.98 -14.73 -1.62
CA THR A 84 -1.72 -15.85 -2.53
C THR A 84 -0.57 -15.51 -3.47
N ALA A 85 0.12 -16.53 -3.98
CA ALA A 85 1.22 -16.34 -4.94
C ALA A 85 0.77 -15.63 -6.23
N ALA A 86 -0.51 -15.72 -6.60
CA ALA A 86 -1.11 -15.03 -7.73
C ALA A 86 -1.28 -13.53 -7.46
N GLU A 87 -1.73 -13.14 -6.27
CA GLU A 87 -1.83 -11.73 -5.85
C GLU A 87 -0.45 -11.09 -5.77
N ALA A 88 0.54 -11.79 -5.19
CA ALA A 88 1.92 -11.32 -5.14
C ALA A 88 2.52 -11.11 -6.55
N ALA A 89 2.25 -12.02 -7.50
CA ALA A 89 2.70 -11.88 -8.88
C ALA A 89 2.03 -10.68 -9.58
N SER A 90 0.72 -10.50 -9.39
CA SER A 90 -0.02 -9.36 -9.94
C SER A 90 0.56 -8.02 -9.49
N TRP A 91 1.00 -7.90 -8.23
CA TRP A 91 1.59 -6.66 -7.71
C TRP A 91 2.96 -6.34 -8.29
N VAL A 92 3.79 -7.36 -8.51
CA VAL A 92 5.12 -7.17 -9.12
C VAL A 92 4.97 -6.77 -10.59
N TYR A 93 4.11 -7.44 -11.35
CA TYR A 93 3.91 -7.13 -12.77
C TYR A 93 3.18 -5.81 -12.99
N GLY A 94 2.10 -5.54 -12.24
CA GLY A 94 1.39 -4.26 -12.31
C GLY A 94 2.28 -3.07 -11.91
N GLY A 95 3.25 -3.27 -11.01
CA GLY A 95 4.20 -2.22 -10.62
C GLY A 95 5.26 -1.92 -11.66
N GLN A 96 5.67 -2.92 -12.44
CA GLN A 96 6.55 -2.70 -13.58
C GLN A 96 5.84 -1.85 -14.66
N GLU A 97 4.54 -2.06 -14.90
CA GLU A 97 3.76 -1.24 -15.84
C GLU A 97 3.57 0.21 -15.35
N VAL A 98 3.25 0.42 -14.07
CA VAL A 98 3.06 1.76 -13.47
C VAL A 98 4.36 2.57 -13.41
N THR A 99 5.51 1.91 -13.26
CA THR A 99 6.81 2.61 -13.29
C THR A 99 7.34 2.80 -14.71
N ALA A 100 6.87 2.02 -15.69
CA ALA A 100 7.18 2.20 -17.11
C ALA A 100 6.30 3.29 -17.77
N HIS A 101 5.10 3.52 -17.24
CA HIS A 101 4.17 4.55 -17.72
C HIS A 101 3.67 5.39 -16.55
N PRO A 102 4.02 6.69 -16.45
CA PRO A 102 3.44 7.54 -15.41
C PRO A 102 1.92 7.50 -15.52
N LEU A 103 1.24 7.12 -14.43
CA LEU A 103 -0.21 7.15 -14.37
C LEU A 103 -0.68 8.59 -14.63
N VAL A 104 -1.45 8.76 -15.70
CA VAL A 104 -2.10 10.01 -16.05
C VAL A 104 -3.19 10.27 -15.01
N ALA A 105 -2.89 11.08 -14.00
CA ALA A 105 -3.79 12.12 -13.50
C ALA A 105 -3.07 13.00 -12.47
N GLN A 106 -3.04 14.30 -12.78
CA GLN A 106 -2.91 15.41 -11.84
C GLN A 106 -4.18 15.54 -10.99
#